data_AF-A0A957CUI5-F1
#
_entry.id   AF-A0A957CUI5-F1
#
_cell.length_a   1.000
_cell.length_b   1.000
_cell.length_c   1.000
_cell.angle_alpha   90.00
_cell.angle_beta   90.00
_cell.angle_gamma   90.00
#
_symmetry.space_group_name_H-M   'P 1'
#
loop_
_entity.id
_entity.type
_entity.pdbx_description
1 polymer ?
#
loop_
_entity_poly.entity_id
_entity_poly.type
_entity_poly.pdbx_seq_one_letter_code
_entity_poly.pdbx_strand_id
1 'polypeptide(L)' 'DTDDRVVPSHAKKFAAMLQTADSGQNPLLIRIETKAGHGMGKPTHKLIEEAADVYSFLWATLMNG' A
#
# COMPACT_ATOMS: atom_id res chain seq x y z
N ASP A 1 0.37 12.02 5.91
CA ASP A 1 0.49 12.71 4.62
C ASP A 1 1.35 13.96 4.82
N THR A 2 2.62 13.74 5.14
CA THR A 2 3.69 14.74 5.29
C THR A 2 5.02 14.03 5.04
N ASP A 3 5.06 13.23 3.97
CA ASP A 3 6.29 12.60 3.49
C ASP A 3 6.92 13.56 2.47
N ASP A 4 8.10 14.08 2.80
CA ASP A 4 8.81 15.14 2.11
C ASP A 4 10.04 14.66 1.31
N ARG A 5 10.30 13.34 1.24
CA ARG A 5 11.39 12.79 0.37
C ARG A 5 10.88 11.99 -0.83
N VAL A 6 9.72 11.33 -0.75
CA VAL A 6 9.05 10.73 -1.92
C VAL A 6 7.59 11.14 -1.92
N VAL A 7 7.24 12.07 -2.81
CA VAL A 7 5.91 12.68 -2.82
C VAL A 7 4.83 11.61 -3.04
N PRO A 8 3.82 11.51 -2.15
CA PRO A 8 2.74 10.52 -2.24
C PRO A 8 1.98 10.51 -3.58
N SER A 9 2.07 11.61 -4.34
CA SER A 9 1.49 11.73 -5.69
C SER A 9 2.02 10.69 -6.68
N HIS A 10 3.25 10.19 -6.53
CA HIS A 10 3.81 9.18 -7.43
C HIS A 10 3.03 7.87 -7.34
N ALA A 11 2.88 7.34 -6.13
CA ALA A 11 2.12 6.11 -5.88
C ALA A 11 0.65 6.28 -6.29
N LYS A 12 0.02 7.42 -5.96
CA LYS A 12 -1.37 7.71 -6.35
C LYS A 12 -1.58 7.71 -7.87
N LYS A 13 -0.72 8.40 -8.62
CA LYS A 13 -0.81 8.45 -10.10
C LYS A 13 -0.59 7.07 -10.73
N PHE A 14 0.38 6.31 -10.22
CA PHE A 14 0.66 4.97 -10.72
C PHE A 14 -0.51 4.01 -10.49
N ALA A 15 -1.05 3.98 -9.26
CA ALA A 15 -2.20 3.14 -8.92
C ALA A 15 -3.43 3.49 -9.77
N ALA A 16 -3.74 4.78 -9.96
CA ALA A 16 -4.86 5.21 -10.79
C ALA A 16 -4.71 4.77 -12.26
N MET A 17 -3.50 4.89 -12.82
CA MET A 17 -3.23 4.47 -14.19
C MET A 17 -3.32 2.94 -14.34
N LEU A 18 -2.77 2.18 -13.38
CA LEU A 18 -2.89 0.73 -13.33
C LEU A 18 -4.34 0.27 -13.28
N GLN A 19 -5.15 0.84 -12.39
CA GLN A 19 -6.58 0.53 -12.27
C GLN A 19 -7.37 0.88 -13.54
N THR A 20 -6.94 1.90 -14.29
CA THR A 20 -7.59 2.29 -15.54
C THR A 20 -7.20 1.39 -16.71
N ALA A 21 -5.95 0.93 -16.75
CA ALA A 21 -5.40 0.16 -17.86
C ALA A 21 -5.61 -1.36 -17.71
N ASP A 22 -5.78 -1.85 -16.49
CA ASP A 22 -5.97 -3.27 -16.23
C ASP A 22 -7.41 -3.70 -16.50
N SER A 23 -7.56 -4.77 -17.27
CA SER A 23 -8.84 -5.46 -17.53
C SER A 23 -8.92 -6.81 -16.82
N GLY A 24 -7.95 -7.11 -15.95
CA GLY A 24 -7.93 -8.31 -15.13
C GLY A 24 -9.00 -8.31 -14.04
N GLN A 25 -9.16 -9.46 -13.38
CA GLN A 25 -10.09 -9.61 -12.23
C GLN A 25 -9.36 -9.45 -10.89
N ASN A 26 -8.04 -9.33 -10.91
CA ASN A 26 -7.24 -9.23 -9.70
C ASN A 26 -7.37 -7.84 -9.07
N PRO A 27 -7.51 -7.74 -7.73
CA PRO A 27 -7.65 -6.46 -7.08
C PRO A 27 -6.35 -5.64 -7.15
N LEU A 28 -6.46 -4.40 -7.61
CA LEU A 28 -5.37 -3.41 -7.63
C LEU A 28 -5.56 -2.41 -6.50
N LEU A 29 -4.75 -2.53 -5.44
CA LEU A 29 -4.90 -1.77 -4.20
C LEU A 29 -3.71 -0.86 -3.94
N ILE A 30 -3.97 0.30 -3.34
CA ILE A 30 -2.95 1.21 -2.78
C ILE A 30 -3.25 1.48 -1.31
N ARG A 31 -2.29 1.17 -0.43
CA ARG A 31 -2.37 1.43 1.00
C ARG A 31 -1.76 2.81 1.29
N ILE A 32 -2.55 3.73 1.84
CA ILE A 32 -2.08 5.06 2.24
C ILE A 32 -2.05 5.15 3.77
N GLU A 33 -0.86 5.21 4.35
CA GLU A 33 -0.73 5.39 5.80
C GLU A 33 -0.92 6.86 6.18
N THR A 34 -1.88 7.14 7.06
CA THR A 34 -2.06 8.47 7.64
C THR A 34 -1.24 8.60 8.93
N LYS A 35 -0.49 9.71 9.08
CA LYS A 35 0.32 10.07 10.27
C LYS A 35 1.58 9.24 10.57
N ALA A 36 2.16 8.56 9.58
CA ALA A 36 3.54 8.09 9.67
C ALA A 36 4.43 9.04 8.87
N GLY A 37 5.38 9.70 9.54
CA GLY A 37 6.52 10.30 8.86
C GLY A 37 7.48 9.24 8.32
N HIS A 38 8.63 9.69 7.86
CA HIS A 38 9.63 8.99 7.06
C HIS A 38 10.31 7.78 7.73
N GLY A 39 9.57 6.70 8.02
CA GLY A 39 10.08 5.38 8.43
C GLY A 39 10.72 5.29 9.83
N MET A 40 11.56 6.25 10.21
CA MET A 40 12.19 6.33 11.53
C MET A 40 11.18 6.86 12.55
N GLY A 41 10.89 6.04 13.56
CA GLY A 41 9.91 6.35 14.61
C GLY A 41 8.49 5.84 14.32
N LYS A 42 8.30 5.00 13.30
CA LYS A 42 7.03 4.30 13.11
C LYS A 42 6.78 3.39 14.34
N PRO A 43 5.67 3.56 15.07
CA PRO A 43 5.38 2.74 16.24
C PRO A 43 5.34 1.25 15.88
N THR A 44 5.79 0.37 16.78
CA THR A 44 5.79 -1.08 16.53
C THR A 44 4.44 -1.62 16.10
N HIS A 45 3.33 -1.12 16.67
CA HIS A 45 1.99 -1.54 16.25
C HIS A 45 1.72 -1.23 14.76
N LYS A 46 2.21 -0.09 14.25
CA LYS A 46 2.09 0.28 12.83
C LYS A 46 2.93 -0.58 11.91
N LEU A 47 4.06 -1.11 12.40
CA LEU A 47 4.87 -2.08 11.65
C LEU A 47 4.17 -3.44 11.60
N ILE A 48 3.54 -3.87 12.70
CA ILE A 48 2.77 -5.11 12.76
C ILE A 48 1.54 -5.03 11.84
N GLU A 49 0.79 -3.92 11.88
CA GLU A 49 -0.36 -3.68 10.98
C GLU A 49 0.06 -3.77 9.51
N GLU A 50 1.15 -3.11 9.13
CA GLU A 50 1.65 -3.15 7.76
C GLU A 50 2.08 -4.56 7.32
N ALA A 51 2.78 -5.30 8.17
CA ALA A 51 3.17 -6.67 7.86
C ALA A 51 1.92 -7.57 7.72
N ALA A 52 0.95 -7.42 8.62
CA ALA A 52 -0.30 -8.17 8.57
C ALA A 52 -1.05 -7.91 7.26
N ASP A 53 -1.23 -6.64 6.87
CA ASP A 53 -1.90 -6.28 5.61
C ASP A 53 -1.20 -6.91 4.39
N VAL A 54 0.13 -6.87 4.33
CA VAL A 54 0.91 -7.46 3.23
C VAL A 54 0.74 -8.97 3.17
N TYR A 55 0.89 -9.67 4.30
CA TYR A 55 0.76 -11.13 4.32
C TYR A 55 -0.66 -11.60 4.05
N SER A 56 -1.68 -10.88 4.57
CA SER A 56 -3.07 -11.17 4.28
C SER A 56 -3.41 -10.97 2.80
N PHE A 57 -2.89 -9.91 2.17
CA PHE A 57 -3.04 -9.71 0.73
C PHE A 57 -2.39 -10.87 -0.06
N LEU A 58 -1.14 -11.21 0.24
CA LEU A 58 -0.44 -12.31 -0.44
C LEU A 58 -1.17 -13.65 -0.27
N TRP A 59 -1.65 -13.96 0.94
CA TRP A 59 -2.44 -15.16 1.18
C TRP A 59 -3.72 -15.18 0.35
N ALA A 60 -4.48 -14.08 0.39
CA ALA A 60 -5.73 -13.96 -0.38
C ALA A 60 -5.50 -14.11 -1.89
N THR A 61 -4.43 -13.51 -2.42
CA THR A 61 -4.14 -13.52 -3.87
C THR A 61 -3.52 -14.82 -4.35
N LEU A 62 -2.68 -15.49 -3.55
CA LEU A 62 -1.90 -16.65 -4.00
C LEU A 62 -2.46 -18.00 -3.55
N MET A 63 -3.22 -18.03 -2.45
CA MET A 63 -3.67 -19.28 -1.83
C MET A 63 -5.20 -19.45 -1.86
N ASN A 64 -5.94 -18.35 -2.03
CA ASN A 64 -7.41 -18.33 -2.07
C ASN A 64 -7.99 -17.78 -3.40
N GLY A 65 -7.14 -17.54 -4.40
CA GLY A 65 -7.51 -17.04 -5.74
C GLY A 65 -7.67 -18.16 -6.76
#